data_AF-A0A9W4KGN1-F1
#
_entry.id   AF-A0A9W4KGN1-F1
#
_cell.length_a   1.000
_cell.length_b   1.000
_cell.length_c   1.000
_cell.angle_alpha   90.00
_cell.angle_beta   90.00
_cell.angle_gamma   90.00
#
_symmetry.space_group_name_H-M   'P 1'
#
loop_
_entity.id
_entity.type
_entity.pdbx_description
1 polymer ?
#
loop_
_entity_poly.entity_id
_entity_poly.type
_entity_poly.pdbx_seq_one_letter_code
_entity_poly.pdbx_strand_id
1 'polypeptide(L)'
;MGFTFAIPNDMTLIVIEEPSENRDRKIKTALFHLDRSKLIESSPYFQRMFTPRWERTENHNPTLRGDTIKAMEVMLGSIHGVDIKPESVSVADVWYTIRACNRYLLDPKKLMNWFARWIKYIHEKQPEMWKDWDVNRQLLFPCLFFDHATAFQHISKRLVYTTPGHITEMAPTDSPSFEPMHMPAIVMQQLTAARGRLRTILQRSLFEDVNVMIDHARCDCAAQNIFSYMRELHRIGVKPLDSDIHKNCVLDILNRLANFDEDKMADRDPWVPTCEACSHSWKRLVGHAQRHVQNYFDGLCLDCMKNQPNENSEYWAFGTPRYEYDGTCRISHGEPTWYFSFMGRRDRSQCRMQPE
;
A
#
# COMPACT_ATOMS: atom_id res chain seq x y z
N MET A 1 -20.75 28.89 -4.18
CA MET A 1 -21.48 27.60 -4.02
C MET A 1 -21.95 27.51 -2.57
N GLY A 2 -23.17 27.02 -2.29
CA GLY A 2 -23.70 26.92 -0.93
C GLY A 2 -23.94 25.47 -0.53
N PHE A 3 -23.51 25.08 0.65
CA PHE A 3 -23.67 23.74 1.23
C PHE A 3 -24.38 23.86 2.58
N THR A 4 -25.41 23.05 2.80
CA THR A 4 -26.17 23.04 4.06
C THR A 4 -26.00 21.69 4.74
N PHE A 5 -25.30 21.66 5.88
CA PHE A 5 -25.04 20.43 6.63
C PHE A 5 -25.77 20.35 7.97
N ALA A 6 -26.37 21.44 8.42
CA ALA A 6 -27.17 21.49 9.64
C ALA A 6 -28.49 22.25 9.45
N ILE A 7 -29.56 21.71 10.04
CA ILE A 7 -30.86 22.35 10.19
C ILE A 7 -31.36 22.05 11.63
N PRO A 8 -31.47 23.05 12.52
CA PRO A 8 -31.06 24.45 12.31
C PRO A 8 -29.53 24.58 12.21
N ASN A 9 -29.05 25.58 11.46
CA ASN A 9 -27.64 26.01 11.48
C ASN A 9 -27.50 27.29 12.29
N ASP A 10 -26.40 27.44 13.02
CA ASP A 10 -26.11 28.60 13.87
C ASP A 10 -24.87 29.40 13.40
N MET A 11 -24.34 29.01 12.24
CA MET A 11 -23.07 29.50 11.71
C MET A 11 -22.95 29.30 10.20
N THR A 12 -22.33 30.27 9.52
CA THR A 12 -21.84 30.12 8.13
C THR A 12 -20.31 30.24 8.08
N LEU A 13 -19.65 29.21 7.56
CA LEU A 13 -18.21 29.17 7.33
C LEU A 13 -17.92 29.44 5.85
N ILE A 14 -17.01 30.38 5.58
CA ILE A 14 -16.61 30.75 4.22
C ILE A 14 -15.31 30.02 3.90
N VAL A 15 -15.27 29.26 2.81
CA VAL A 15 -14.05 28.62 2.31
C VAL A 15 -13.65 29.27 0.99
N ILE A 16 -12.40 29.73 0.92
CA ILE A 16 -11.81 30.32 -0.27
C ILE A 16 -10.71 29.38 -0.77
N GLU A 17 -10.98 28.75 -1.91
CA GLU A 17 -10.01 27.96 -2.66
C GLU A 17 -9.21 28.93 -3.55
N GLU A 18 -7.94 29.07 -3.20
CA GLU A 18 -6.99 29.88 -3.97
C GLU A 18 -6.55 29.09 -5.21
N PRO A 19 -6.34 29.75 -6.35
CA PRO A 19 -5.93 29.07 -7.57
C PRO A 19 -4.59 28.36 -7.38
N SER A 20 -4.50 27.10 -7.82
CA SER A 20 -3.21 26.42 -7.89
C SER A 20 -2.32 27.13 -8.91
N GLU A 21 -1.01 27.13 -8.69
CA GLU A 21 -0.03 27.89 -9.49
C GLU A 21 -0.09 27.56 -11.00
N ASN A 22 -0.75 26.47 -11.40
CA ASN A 22 -0.75 25.91 -12.75
C ASN A 22 -2.12 25.84 -13.48
N ARG A 23 -3.22 26.42 -12.97
CA ARG A 23 -4.52 26.47 -13.71
C ARG A 23 -5.22 27.82 -13.59
N ASP A 24 -6.13 28.09 -14.55
CA ASP A 24 -6.89 29.33 -14.72
C ASP A 24 -7.25 30.02 -13.39
N ARG A 25 -6.81 31.28 -13.29
CA ARG A 25 -6.75 32.16 -12.10
C ARG A 25 -8.12 32.54 -11.49
N LYS A 26 -8.99 31.57 -11.19
CA LYS A 26 -10.28 31.84 -10.57
C LYS A 26 -10.28 31.41 -9.11
N ILE A 27 -10.29 32.40 -8.22
CA ILE A 27 -10.63 32.20 -6.81
C ILE A 27 -12.05 31.64 -6.75
N LYS A 28 -12.23 30.51 -6.06
CA LYS A 28 -13.56 29.95 -5.82
C LYS A 28 -13.93 30.14 -4.36
N THR A 29 -15.21 30.41 -4.12
CA THR A 29 -15.74 30.60 -2.77
C THR A 29 -16.96 29.71 -2.55
N ALA A 30 -16.97 29.04 -1.40
CA ALA A 30 -18.06 28.24 -0.91
C ALA A 30 -18.52 28.71 0.47
N LEU A 31 -19.82 28.63 0.70
CA LEU A 31 -20.46 28.90 1.98
C LEU A 31 -20.95 27.57 2.55
N PHE A 32 -20.59 27.28 3.79
CA PHE A 32 -21.01 26.09 4.51
C PHE A 32 -21.87 26.49 5.70
N HIS A 33 -23.12 26.05 5.73
CA HIS A 33 -24.03 26.25 6.85
C HIS A 33 -23.94 25.07 7.81
N LEU A 34 -23.44 25.34 9.02
CA LEU A 34 -22.91 24.34 9.95
C LEU A 34 -23.51 24.51 11.35
N ASP A 35 -23.25 23.53 12.21
CA ASP A 35 -23.50 23.56 13.64
C ASP A 35 -22.17 23.80 14.38
N ARG A 36 -22.04 24.95 15.04
CA ARG A 36 -20.83 25.37 15.77
C ARG A 36 -20.47 24.36 16.86
N SER A 37 -21.45 23.78 17.54
CA SER A 37 -21.20 22.85 18.64
C SER A 37 -20.49 21.59 18.16
N LYS A 38 -20.93 21.03 17.01
CA LYS A 38 -20.29 19.88 16.37
C LYS A 38 -18.87 20.19 15.93
N LEU A 39 -18.60 21.39 15.43
CA LEU A 39 -17.23 21.80 15.08
C LEU A 39 -16.32 21.86 16.30
N ILE A 40 -16.79 22.47 17.40
CA ILE A 40 -16.03 22.59 18.66
C ILE A 40 -15.72 21.20 19.23
N GLU A 41 -16.70 20.31 19.28
CA GLU A 41 -16.51 18.92 19.71
C GLU A 41 -15.61 18.15 18.73
N SER A 42 -15.60 18.55 17.46
CA SER A 42 -14.85 17.83 16.44
C SER A 42 -13.34 17.99 16.56
N SER A 43 -12.86 19.18 16.91
CA SER A 43 -11.44 19.54 16.84
C SER A 43 -11.03 20.65 17.83
N PRO A 44 -9.84 20.54 18.45
CA PRO A 44 -9.23 21.61 19.26
C PRO A 44 -8.99 22.90 18.48
N TYR A 45 -8.78 22.83 17.16
CA TYR A 45 -8.63 24.01 16.32
C TYR A 45 -9.91 24.85 16.35
N PHE A 46 -11.06 24.22 16.08
CA PHE A 46 -12.35 24.91 16.09
C PHE A 46 -12.74 25.35 17.50
N GLN A 47 -12.43 24.56 18.53
CA GLN A 47 -12.61 25.00 19.92
C GLN A 47 -11.90 26.33 20.22
N ARG A 48 -10.62 26.46 19.81
CA ARG A 48 -9.85 27.70 19.98
C ARG A 48 -10.39 28.85 19.13
N MET A 49 -10.84 28.53 17.92
CA MET A 49 -11.42 29.49 16.99
C MET A 49 -12.70 30.14 17.53
N PHE A 50 -13.51 29.38 18.27
CA PHE A 50 -14.78 29.85 18.84
C PHE A 50 -14.69 30.21 20.34
N THR A 51 -13.48 30.46 20.87
CA THR A 51 -13.32 30.91 22.26
C THR A 51 -13.80 32.37 22.43
N PRO A 52 -14.35 32.79 23.60
CA PRO A 52 -15.00 34.10 23.80
C PRO A 52 -14.20 35.36 23.45
N ARG A 53 -12.88 35.25 23.24
CA ARG A 53 -12.06 36.34 22.69
C ARG A 53 -12.50 36.75 21.27
N TRP A 54 -13.14 35.85 20.52
CA TRP A 54 -13.63 36.06 19.15
C TRP A 54 -15.12 36.42 19.08
N GLU A 55 -15.89 36.26 20.17
CA GLU A 55 -17.33 36.55 20.23
C GLU A 55 -17.65 38.07 20.25
N ARG A 56 -16.64 38.94 20.36
CA ARG A 56 -16.84 40.41 20.50
C ARG A 56 -17.32 41.12 19.22
N THR A 57 -17.41 40.42 18.10
CA THR A 57 -17.94 40.98 16.85
C THR A 57 -19.16 40.17 16.45
N GLU A 58 -20.34 40.66 16.81
CA GLU A 58 -21.62 40.17 16.29
C GLU A 58 -21.53 40.09 14.74
N ASN A 59 -21.79 38.90 14.18
CA ASN A 59 -21.72 38.55 12.73
C ASN A 59 -20.37 38.16 12.10
N HIS A 60 -19.40 37.63 12.84
CA HIS A 60 -18.21 37.07 12.18
C HIS A 60 -18.45 35.66 11.59
N ASN A 61 -18.79 35.61 10.30
CA ASN A 61 -18.67 34.40 9.48
C ASN A 61 -17.18 34.12 9.27
N PRO A 62 -16.59 33.08 9.86
CA PRO A 62 -15.17 32.90 9.71
C PRO A 62 -14.82 32.45 8.30
N THR A 63 -13.62 32.82 7.88
CA THR A 63 -13.11 32.52 6.56
C THR A 63 -11.86 31.65 6.65
N LEU A 64 -11.89 30.52 5.95
CA LEU A 64 -10.76 29.61 5.78
C LEU A 64 -10.21 29.74 4.36
N ARG A 65 -8.88 29.82 4.24
CA ARG A 65 -8.18 30.04 2.96
C ARG A 65 -7.17 28.94 2.70
N GLY A 66 -7.02 28.56 1.43
CA GLY A 66 -5.94 27.69 0.97
C GLY A 66 -6.24 26.19 1.07
N ASP A 67 -7.48 25.81 1.35
CA ASP A 67 -7.99 24.44 1.21
C ASP A 67 -8.93 24.36 0.01
N THR A 68 -9.04 23.16 -0.58
CA THR A 68 -10.01 22.95 -1.67
C THR A 68 -11.42 22.85 -1.12
N ILE A 69 -12.40 23.33 -1.88
CA ILE A 69 -13.81 23.27 -1.49
C ILE A 69 -14.23 21.81 -1.27
N LYS A 70 -13.74 20.88 -2.11
CA LYS A 70 -14.08 19.46 -2.03
C LYS A 70 -13.52 18.79 -0.77
N ALA A 71 -12.29 19.10 -0.37
CA ALA A 71 -11.71 18.58 0.86
C ALA A 71 -12.48 19.06 2.10
N MET A 72 -12.87 20.34 2.11
CA MET A 72 -13.71 20.91 3.16
C MET A 72 -15.11 20.31 3.18
N GLU A 73 -15.72 20.06 2.03
CA GLU A 73 -17.00 19.36 1.89
C GLU A 73 -16.96 17.98 2.54
N VAL A 74 -15.92 17.18 2.26
CA VAL A 74 -15.71 15.85 2.87
C VAL A 74 -15.53 15.94 4.39
N MET A 75 -14.63 16.81 4.84
CA MET A 75 -14.29 16.95 6.25
C MET A 75 -15.49 17.43 7.07
N LEU A 76 -16.13 18.52 6.64
CA LEU A 76 -17.27 19.11 7.32
C LEU A 76 -18.52 18.22 7.22
N GLY A 77 -18.73 17.58 6.07
CA GLY A 77 -19.80 16.60 5.89
C GLY A 77 -19.66 15.45 6.88
N SER A 78 -18.45 14.91 7.05
CA SER A 78 -18.16 13.85 8.03
C SER A 78 -18.42 14.29 9.47
N ILE A 79 -18.05 15.52 9.84
CA ILE A 79 -18.35 16.09 11.18
C ILE A 79 -19.86 16.17 11.43
N HIS A 80 -20.65 16.49 10.40
CA HIS A 80 -22.09 16.71 10.53
C HIS A 80 -22.93 15.46 10.24
N GLY A 81 -22.31 14.34 9.84
CA GLY A 81 -23.00 13.11 9.44
C GLY A 81 -23.68 13.20 8.07
N VAL A 82 -23.26 14.13 7.22
CA VAL A 82 -23.75 14.28 5.84
C VAL A 82 -22.98 13.34 4.93
N ASP A 83 -23.71 12.53 4.18
CA ASP A 83 -23.10 11.57 3.25
C ASP A 83 -22.61 12.28 1.98
N ILE A 84 -21.30 12.27 1.78
CA ILE A 84 -20.65 12.82 0.60
C ILE A 84 -20.47 11.72 -0.43
N LYS A 85 -21.06 11.93 -1.61
CA LYS A 85 -21.06 11.00 -2.73
C LYS A 85 -19.64 10.61 -3.17
N PRO A 86 -19.24 9.32 -3.08
CA PRO A 86 -17.90 8.87 -3.42
C PRO A 86 -17.45 9.23 -4.84
N GLU A 87 -18.37 9.17 -5.82
CA GLU A 87 -18.11 9.47 -7.23
C GLU A 87 -17.68 10.92 -7.49
N SER A 88 -17.92 11.82 -6.52
CA SER A 88 -17.55 13.23 -6.63
C SER A 88 -16.16 13.56 -6.07
N VAL A 89 -15.43 12.56 -5.55
CA VAL A 89 -14.16 12.71 -4.84
C VAL A 89 -13.07 11.95 -5.61
N SER A 90 -12.07 12.68 -6.09
CA SER A 90 -10.87 12.12 -6.73
C SER A 90 -9.81 11.70 -5.70
N VAL A 91 -8.77 10.96 -6.14
CA VAL A 91 -7.61 10.64 -5.29
C VAL A 91 -6.92 11.92 -4.77
N ALA A 92 -6.83 12.96 -5.60
CA ALA A 92 -6.29 14.25 -5.18
C ALA A 92 -7.13 14.90 -4.07
N ASP A 93 -8.46 14.81 -4.16
CA ASP A 93 -9.35 15.32 -3.12
C ASP A 93 -9.13 14.59 -1.79
N VAL A 94 -8.89 13.27 -1.80
CA VAL A 94 -8.53 12.52 -0.58
C VAL A 94 -7.26 13.07 0.07
N TRP A 95 -6.23 13.35 -0.72
CA TRP A 95 -4.99 13.96 -0.21
C TRP A 95 -5.21 15.36 0.37
N TYR A 96 -6.03 16.18 -0.29
CA TYR A 96 -6.43 17.48 0.27
C TYR A 96 -7.28 17.33 1.54
N THR A 97 -8.12 16.30 1.66
CA THR A 97 -8.85 15.98 2.89
C THR A 97 -7.90 15.62 4.02
N ILE A 98 -6.87 14.81 3.77
CA ILE A 98 -5.83 14.49 4.77
C ILE A 98 -5.12 15.77 5.23
N ARG A 99 -4.75 16.64 4.30
CA ARG A 99 -4.18 17.96 4.60
C ARG A 99 -5.11 18.80 5.48
N ALA A 100 -6.40 18.86 5.15
CA ALA A 100 -7.40 19.57 5.94
C ALA A 100 -7.50 18.98 7.35
N CYS A 101 -7.56 17.66 7.50
CA CYS A 101 -7.55 17.00 8.80
C CYS A 101 -6.33 17.38 9.64
N ASN A 102 -5.12 17.36 9.04
CA ASN A 102 -3.89 17.77 9.72
C ASN A 102 -3.92 19.25 10.12
N ARG A 103 -4.30 20.14 9.20
CA ARG A 103 -4.34 21.59 9.42
C ARG A 103 -5.33 21.98 10.52
N TYR A 104 -6.49 21.33 10.52
CA TYR A 104 -7.57 21.59 11.45
C TYR A 104 -7.58 20.62 12.62
N LEU A 105 -6.50 19.87 12.85
CA LEU A 105 -6.33 18.97 14.00
C LEU A 105 -7.53 18.02 14.23
N LEU A 106 -8.11 17.52 13.14
CA LEU A 106 -9.23 16.59 13.17
C LEU A 106 -8.71 15.15 13.30
N ASP A 107 -9.25 14.40 14.27
CA ASP A 107 -8.94 12.98 14.42
C ASP A 107 -9.35 12.20 13.14
N PRO A 108 -8.41 11.55 12.43
CA PRO A 108 -8.71 10.76 11.23
C PRO A 108 -9.78 9.70 11.44
N LYS A 109 -9.96 9.22 12.68
CA LYS A 109 -11.00 8.24 13.05
C LYS A 109 -12.40 8.70 12.66
N LYS A 110 -12.66 10.01 12.65
CA LYS A 110 -13.96 10.58 12.28
C LYS A 110 -14.28 10.39 10.79
N LEU A 111 -13.27 10.18 9.95
CA LEU A 111 -13.41 10.01 8.50
C LEU A 111 -13.23 8.56 8.04
N MET A 112 -12.83 7.63 8.92
CA MET A 112 -12.57 6.23 8.53
C MET A 112 -13.75 5.58 7.81
N ASN A 113 -14.97 5.77 8.32
CA ASN A 113 -16.18 5.20 7.71
C ASN A 113 -16.47 5.78 6.33
N TRP A 114 -16.22 7.08 6.13
CA TRP A 114 -16.35 7.70 4.82
C TRP A 114 -15.29 7.15 3.85
N PHE A 115 -14.03 7.08 4.30
CA PHE A 115 -12.94 6.55 3.48
C PHE A 115 -13.17 5.09 3.08
N ALA A 116 -13.69 4.26 3.99
CA ALA A 116 -14.07 2.88 3.70
C ALA A 116 -15.17 2.79 2.62
N ARG A 117 -16.19 3.67 2.67
CA ARG A 117 -17.21 3.74 1.60
C ARG A 117 -16.61 4.18 0.27
N TRP A 118 -15.68 5.13 0.29
CA TRP A 118 -15.00 5.60 -0.92
C TRP A 118 -14.12 4.50 -1.55
N ILE A 119 -13.34 3.78 -0.73
CA ILE A 119 -12.56 2.62 -1.18
C ILE A 119 -13.46 1.54 -1.78
N LYS A 120 -14.60 1.23 -1.13
CA LYS A 120 -15.58 0.28 -1.65
C LYS A 120 -16.11 0.72 -3.02
N TYR A 121 -16.43 2.00 -3.20
CA TYR A 121 -16.85 2.54 -4.48
C TYR A 121 -15.78 2.34 -5.57
N ILE A 122 -14.51 2.64 -5.30
CA ILE A 122 -13.43 2.42 -6.28
C ILE A 122 -13.32 0.94 -6.63
N HIS A 123 -13.39 0.06 -5.63
CA HIS A 123 -13.33 -1.38 -5.84
C HIS A 123 -14.44 -1.90 -6.75
N GLU A 124 -15.68 -1.47 -6.53
CA GLU A 124 -16.84 -1.97 -7.27
C GLU A 124 -17.06 -1.29 -8.62
N LYS A 125 -16.72 0.00 -8.75
CA LYS A 125 -17.06 0.82 -9.91
C LYS A 125 -15.86 1.20 -10.77
N GLN A 126 -14.64 1.11 -10.24
CA GLN A 126 -13.42 1.49 -10.93
C GLN A 126 -12.31 0.43 -10.71
N PRO A 127 -12.55 -0.85 -11.05
CA PRO A 127 -11.62 -1.95 -10.77
C PRO A 127 -10.26 -1.76 -11.47
N GLU A 128 -10.22 -1.07 -12.61
CA GLU A 128 -8.97 -0.78 -13.33
C GLU A 128 -8.03 0.14 -12.54
N MET A 129 -8.55 1.00 -11.66
CA MET A 129 -7.71 1.84 -10.79
C MET A 129 -6.85 1.01 -9.84
N TRP A 130 -7.34 -0.14 -9.38
CA TRP A 130 -6.54 -1.05 -8.57
C TRP A 130 -5.42 -1.68 -9.40
N LYS A 131 -5.55 -1.76 -10.72
CA LYS A 131 -4.49 -2.27 -11.59
C LYS A 131 -3.42 -1.24 -11.88
N ASP A 132 -3.79 0.04 -11.86
CA ASP A 132 -2.90 1.17 -12.11
C ASP A 132 -1.83 1.29 -11.02
N TRP A 133 -0.57 1.29 -11.45
CA TRP A 133 0.58 1.34 -10.56
C TRP A 133 0.70 2.68 -9.82
N ASP A 134 0.47 3.78 -10.50
CA ASP A 134 0.59 5.12 -9.93
C ASP A 134 -0.52 5.39 -8.91
N VAL A 135 -1.73 4.91 -9.17
CA VAL A 135 -2.83 4.97 -8.20
C VAL A 135 -2.50 4.18 -6.93
N ASN A 136 -1.93 2.98 -7.05
CA ASN A 136 -1.51 2.21 -5.87
C ASN A 136 -0.48 2.97 -5.02
N ARG A 137 0.47 3.67 -5.66
CA ARG A 137 1.45 4.52 -4.96
C ARG A 137 0.80 5.71 -4.26
N GLN A 138 -0.26 6.27 -4.84
CA GLN A 138 -1.03 7.39 -4.28
C GLN A 138 -1.98 6.98 -3.15
N LEU A 139 -2.46 5.73 -3.13
CA LEU A 139 -3.40 5.25 -2.12
C LEU A 139 -2.73 4.65 -0.88
N LEU A 140 -1.44 4.33 -0.94
CA LEU A 140 -0.71 3.73 0.18
C LEU A 140 -0.77 4.61 1.45
N PHE A 141 -0.45 5.90 1.33
CA PHE A 141 -0.48 6.85 2.44
C PHE A 141 -1.89 7.10 2.98
N PRO A 142 -2.91 7.40 2.15
CA PRO A 142 -4.30 7.48 2.62
C PRO A 142 -4.78 6.25 3.39
N CYS A 143 -4.42 5.04 2.95
CA CYS A 143 -4.83 3.82 3.67
C CYS A 143 -4.17 3.69 5.04
N LEU A 144 -2.93 4.17 5.20
CA LEU A 144 -2.28 4.28 6.51
C LEU A 144 -2.97 5.35 7.38
N PHE A 145 -3.20 6.54 6.82
CA PHE A 145 -3.76 7.69 7.54
C PHE A 145 -5.16 7.42 8.09
N PHE A 146 -6.04 6.81 7.28
CA PHE A 146 -7.39 6.43 7.67
C PHE A 146 -7.47 5.00 8.24
N ASP A 147 -6.34 4.37 8.57
CA ASP A 147 -6.29 3.06 9.22
C ASP A 147 -7.14 1.96 8.54
N HIS A 148 -7.12 1.93 7.21
CA HIS A 148 -7.94 1.02 6.41
C HIS A 148 -7.17 -0.27 6.05
N ALA A 149 -7.19 -1.25 6.96
CA ALA A 149 -6.35 -2.46 6.90
C ALA A 149 -6.45 -3.24 5.58
N THR A 150 -7.66 -3.52 5.08
CA THR A 150 -7.86 -4.35 3.87
C THR A 150 -7.26 -3.72 2.62
N ALA A 151 -7.55 -2.44 2.36
CA ALA A 151 -6.97 -1.70 1.25
C ALA A 151 -5.45 -1.54 1.40
N PHE A 152 -4.96 -1.25 2.60
CA PHE A 152 -3.53 -1.14 2.86
C PHE A 152 -2.78 -2.43 2.54
N GLN A 153 -3.29 -3.58 2.99
CA GLN A 153 -2.75 -4.91 2.68
C GLN A 153 -2.77 -5.16 1.17
N HIS A 154 -3.90 -4.91 0.51
CA HIS A 154 -4.02 -5.10 -0.94
C HIS A 154 -2.99 -4.27 -1.73
N ILE A 155 -2.91 -2.96 -1.44
CA ILE A 155 -2.02 -2.02 -2.14
C ILE A 155 -0.56 -2.39 -1.91
N SER A 156 -0.18 -2.64 -0.65
CA SER A 156 1.20 -3.02 -0.31
C SER A 156 1.62 -4.34 -0.95
N LYS A 157 0.72 -5.34 -0.99
CA LYS A 157 0.94 -6.59 -1.76
C LYS A 157 1.23 -6.23 -3.21
N ARG A 158 0.31 -5.49 -3.84
CA ARG A 158 0.40 -5.17 -5.26
C ARG A 158 1.70 -4.43 -5.60
N LEU A 159 2.05 -3.40 -4.83
CA LEU A 159 3.31 -2.68 -4.99
C LEU A 159 4.54 -3.60 -4.91
N VAL A 160 4.55 -4.57 -4.01
CA VAL A 160 5.66 -5.54 -3.89
C VAL A 160 5.78 -6.44 -5.11
N TYR A 161 4.67 -6.93 -5.67
CA TYR A 161 4.70 -7.83 -6.83
C TYR A 161 4.86 -7.10 -8.17
N THR A 162 4.29 -5.91 -8.33
CA THR A 162 4.16 -5.26 -9.64
C THR A 162 5.10 -4.09 -9.86
N THR A 163 5.79 -3.57 -8.84
CA THR A 163 6.67 -2.40 -9.01
C THR A 163 8.03 -2.80 -9.59
N PRO A 164 8.40 -2.31 -10.79
CA PRO A 164 9.79 -2.35 -11.26
C PRO A 164 10.64 -1.35 -10.48
N GLY A 165 11.96 -1.57 -10.36
CA GLY A 165 12.85 -0.56 -9.76
C GLY A 165 12.64 -0.38 -8.25
N HIS A 166 12.61 0.85 -7.72
CA HIS A 166 12.38 1.11 -6.28
C HIS A 166 10.89 1.28 -5.98
N ILE A 167 10.42 0.73 -4.85
CA ILE A 167 9.05 0.99 -4.39
C ILE A 167 9.04 2.36 -3.74
N THR A 168 8.23 3.26 -4.30
CA THR A 168 8.09 4.65 -3.85
C THR A 168 6.63 4.96 -3.69
N GLU A 169 6.27 5.73 -2.67
CA GLU A 169 4.97 6.39 -2.65
C GLU A 169 4.91 7.53 -3.68
N MET A 170 3.76 8.18 -3.79
CA MET A 170 3.57 9.32 -4.67
C MET A 170 2.37 10.16 -4.25
N ALA A 171 2.52 11.48 -4.25
CA ALA A 171 1.37 12.37 -4.16
C ALA A 171 0.68 12.48 -5.54
N PRO A 172 -0.64 12.72 -5.61
CA PRO A 172 -1.38 12.77 -6.88
C PRO A 172 -1.07 14.02 -7.73
N THR A 173 -0.38 15.00 -7.16
CA THR A 173 0.06 16.24 -7.84
C THR A 173 1.37 16.71 -7.23
N ASP A 174 2.15 17.50 -7.98
CA ASP A 174 3.39 18.14 -7.51
C ASP A 174 3.15 19.36 -6.61
N SER A 175 1.99 19.43 -5.95
CA SER A 175 1.65 20.55 -5.05
C SER A 175 2.60 20.56 -3.85
N PRO A 176 3.35 21.65 -3.59
CA PRO A 176 4.27 21.75 -2.45
C PRO A 176 3.56 21.51 -1.10
N SER A 177 2.25 21.72 -1.05
CA SER A 177 1.42 21.42 0.13
C SER A 177 1.43 19.95 0.55
N PHE A 178 1.92 19.04 -0.29
CA PHE A 178 1.98 17.60 -0.03
C PHE A 178 3.36 17.13 0.44
N GLU A 179 4.41 17.95 0.38
CA GLU A 179 5.75 17.64 0.87
C GLU A 179 5.86 17.23 2.36
N PRO A 180 4.99 17.66 3.30
CA PRO A 180 5.05 17.13 4.67
C PRO A 180 4.30 15.80 4.83
N MET A 181 3.56 15.34 3.82
CA MET A 181 2.68 14.17 3.90
C MET A 181 3.30 12.97 3.20
N HIS A 182 4.10 12.24 3.97
CA HIS A 182 4.86 11.10 3.48
C HIS A 182 4.63 9.83 4.31
N MET A 183 4.72 8.69 3.65
CA MET A 183 4.81 7.39 4.27
C MET A 183 6.06 7.33 5.14
N PRO A 184 5.96 6.75 6.36
CA PRO A 184 7.13 6.52 7.18
C PRO A 184 8.17 5.70 6.40
N ALA A 185 9.42 6.16 6.39
CA ALA A 185 10.50 5.54 5.61
C ALA A 185 10.66 4.04 5.87
N ILE A 186 10.44 3.61 7.12
CA ILE A 186 10.48 2.20 7.53
C ILE A 186 9.46 1.34 6.76
N VAL A 187 8.29 1.87 6.42
CA VAL A 187 7.29 1.13 5.64
C VAL A 187 7.82 0.87 4.24
N MET A 188 8.41 1.87 3.60
CA MET A 188 9.01 1.74 2.26
C MET A 188 10.19 0.76 2.25
N GLN A 189 11.00 0.77 3.32
CA GLN A 189 12.08 -0.20 3.52
C GLN A 189 11.53 -1.62 3.64
N GLN A 190 10.47 -1.84 4.42
CA GLN A 190 9.86 -3.16 4.59
C GLN A 190 9.25 -3.70 3.29
N LEU A 191 8.57 -2.86 2.51
CA LEU A 191 8.08 -3.26 1.17
C LEU A 191 9.24 -3.69 0.25
N THR A 192 10.33 -2.92 0.27
CA THR A 192 11.51 -3.24 -0.54
C THR A 192 12.18 -4.54 -0.08
N ALA A 193 12.26 -4.78 1.23
CA ALA A 193 12.78 -6.00 1.83
C ALA A 193 11.91 -7.22 1.49
N ALA A 194 10.59 -7.11 1.60
CA ALA A 194 9.64 -8.16 1.24
C ALA A 194 9.81 -8.58 -0.23
N ARG A 195 9.94 -7.61 -1.13
CA ARG A 195 10.21 -7.87 -2.54
C ARG A 195 11.57 -8.53 -2.77
N GLY A 196 12.62 -8.09 -2.06
CA GLY A 196 13.93 -8.73 -2.08
C GLY A 196 13.83 -10.21 -1.69
N ARG A 197 13.06 -10.52 -0.64
CA ARG A 197 12.81 -11.88 -0.18
C ARG A 197 12.08 -12.73 -1.22
N LEU A 198 11.07 -12.20 -1.90
CA LEU A 198 10.38 -12.91 -2.98
C LEU A 198 11.36 -13.34 -4.09
N ARG A 199 12.31 -12.46 -4.46
CA ARG A 199 13.35 -12.79 -5.45
C ARG A 199 14.28 -13.88 -4.94
N THR A 200 14.72 -13.81 -3.68
CA THR A 200 15.56 -14.87 -3.08
C THR A 200 14.85 -16.21 -3.06
N ILE A 201 13.56 -16.25 -2.69
CA ILE A 201 12.78 -17.49 -2.66
C ILE A 201 12.62 -18.05 -4.06
N LEU A 202 12.26 -17.20 -5.02
CA LEU A 202 12.11 -17.63 -6.41
C LEU A 202 13.40 -18.27 -6.94
N GLN A 203 14.54 -17.61 -6.73
CA GLN A 203 15.83 -18.13 -7.14
C GLN A 203 16.11 -19.47 -6.46
N ARG A 204 15.94 -19.57 -5.14
CA ARG A 204 16.16 -20.84 -4.42
C ARG A 204 15.27 -21.96 -4.97
N SER A 205 13.97 -21.71 -5.10
CA SER A 205 13.00 -22.71 -5.57
C SER A 205 13.25 -23.16 -7.01
N LEU A 206 13.85 -22.33 -7.87
CA LEU A 206 14.18 -22.72 -9.24
C LEU A 206 15.47 -23.53 -9.36
N PHE A 207 16.35 -23.50 -8.34
CA PHE A 207 17.69 -24.09 -8.39
C PHE A 207 17.99 -25.15 -7.35
N GLU A 208 17.12 -25.35 -6.36
CA GLU A 208 17.32 -26.35 -5.33
C GLU A 208 17.57 -27.74 -5.94
N ASP A 209 16.71 -28.19 -6.85
CA ASP A 209 16.87 -29.49 -7.52
C ASP A 209 18.03 -29.52 -8.54
N VAL A 210 18.38 -28.36 -9.11
CA VAL A 210 19.59 -28.23 -9.95
C VAL A 210 20.84 -28.49 -9.11
N ASN A 211 20.93 -27.88 -7.93
CA ASN A 211 22.06 -28.06 -7.02
C ASN A 211 22.14 -29.52 -6.54
N VAL A 212 21.00 -30.12 -6.17
CA VAL A 212 20.95 -31.55 -5.81
C VAL A 212 21.48 -32.42 -6.95
N MET A 213 21.09 -32.14 -8.20
CA MET A 213 21.57 -32.89 -9.37
C MET A 213 23.08 -32.68 -9.60
N ILE A 214 23.60 -31.45 -9.44
CA ILE A 214 25.04 -31.16 -9.57
C ILE A 214 25.84 -31.93 -8.52
N ASP A 215 25.37 -31.97 -7.28
CA ASP A 215 26.11 -32.55 -6.16
C ASP A 215 26.11 -34.10 -6.18
N HIS A 216 25.05 -34.71 -6.71
CA HIS A 216 24.81 -36.15 -6.56
C HIS A 216 24.75 -36.95 -7.86
N ALA A 217 24.47 -36.31 -9.01
CA ALA A 217 24.31 -37.05 -10.25
C ALA A 217 25.66 -37.54 -10.78
N ARG A 218 25.70 -38.83 -11.13
CA ARG A 218 26.83 -39.48 -11.82
C ARG A 218 26.46 -39.92 -13.24
N CYS A 219 25.30 -39.48 -13.72
CA CYS A 219 24.73 -39.81 -15.02
C CYS A 219 25.24 -38.80 -16.06
N ASP A 220 25.69 -39.25 -17.25
CA ASP A 220 26.08 -38.33 -18.34
C ASP A 220 24.90 -37.46 -18.81
N CYS A 221 23.67 -37.95 -18.64
CA CYS A 221 22.46 -37.21 -19.00
C CYS A 221 22.12 -36.05 -18.04
N ALA A 222 22.80 -35.89 -16.90
CA ALA A 222 22.55 -34.80 -15.94
C ALA A 222 22.93 -33.45 -16.54
N ALA A 223 24.11 -33.38 -17.14
CA ALA A 223 24.59 -32.16 -17.79
C ALA A 223 23.64 -31.71 -18.90
N GLN A 224 23.17 -32.66 -19.73
CA GLN A 224 22.19 -32.39 -20.79
C GLN A 224 20.86 -31.90 -20.20
N ASN A 225 20.35 -32.53 -19.14
CA ASN A 225 19.10 -32.14 -18.48
C ASN A 225 19.16 -30.72 -17.92
N ILE A 226 20.22 -30.41 -17.15
CA ILE A 226 20.43 -29.08 -16.56
C ILE A 226 20.56 -28.03 -17.67
N PHE A 227 21.33 -28.33 -18.72
CA PHE A 227 21.49 -27.41 -19.85
C PHE A 227 20.15 -27.15 -20.56
N SER A 228 19.36 -28.19 -20.84
CA SER A 228 18.03 -28.03 -21.44
C SER A 228 17.09 -27.23 -20.54
N TYR A 229 17.12 -27.44 -19.23
CA TYR A 229 16.32 -26.66 -18.27
C TYR A 229 16.69 -25.18 -18.30
N MET A 230 17.99 -24.89 -18.21
CA MET A 230 18.51 -23.52 -18.26
C MET A 230 18.22 -22.83 -19.60
N ARG A 231 18.29 -23.58 -20.71
CA ARG A 231 17.93 -23.10 -22.04
C ARG A 231 16.45 -22.73 -22.13
N GLU A 232 15.58 -23.54 -21.54
CA GLU A 232 14.15 -23.28 -21.53
C GLU A 232 13.77 -22.08 -20.65
N LEU A 233 14.38 -21.95 -19.46
CA LEU A 233 14.25 -20.74 -18.63
C LEU A 233 14.73 -19.48 -19.39
N HIS A 234 15.85 -19.60 -20.11
CA HIS A 234 16.36 -18.51 -20.93
C HIS A 234 15.39 -18.14 -22.06
N ARG A 235 14.78 -19.13 -22.75
CA ARG A 235 13.80 -18.91 -23.83
C ARG A 235 12.61 -18.09 -23.37
N ILE A 236 12.10 -18.34 -22.17
CA ILE A 236 10.97 -17.60 -21.60
C ILE A 236 11.39 -16.26 -20.97
N GLY A 237 12.67 -15.88 -21.05
CA GLY A 237 13.17 -14.62 -20.52
C GLY A 237 13.23 -14.59 -18.99
N VAL A 238 13.35 -15.76 -18.34
CA VAL A 238 13.66 -15.91 -16.92
C VAL A 238 15.14 -16.19 -16.83
N LYS A 239 15.91 -15.13 -16.57
CA LYS A 239 17.36 -15.21 -16.41
C LYS A 239 17.71 -15.07 -14.94
N PRO A 240 17.94 -16.18 -14.23
CA PRO A 240 17.94 -16.15 -12.77
C PRO A 240 19.22 -15.55 -12.15
N LEU A 241 20.26 -15.34 -12.96
CA LEU A 241 21.56 -14.79 -12.57
C LEU A 241 21.76 -13.35 -13.06
N ASP A 242 20.71 -12.73 -13.60
CA ASP A 242 20.84 -11.47 -14.33
C ASP A 242 20.66 -10.24 -13.44
N SER A 243 21.48 -9.22 -13.71
CA SER A 243 21.30 -7.83 -13.27
C SER A 243 19.90 -7.28 -13.60
N ASP A 244 19.25 -7.86 -14.61
CA ASP A 244 17.90 -7.52 -15.08
C ASP A 244 16.77 -8.01 -14.16
N ILE A 245 17.03 -8.91 -13.19
CA ILE A 245 15.99 -9.30 -12.21
C ILE A 245 15.51 -8.10 -11.40
N HIS A 246 16.35 -7.08 -11.28
CA HIS A 246 16.03 -5.81 -10.62
C HIS A 246 15.17 -4.88 -11.50
N LYS A 247 15.27 -5.02 -12.83
CA LYS A 247 14.52 -4.22 -13.81
C LYS A 247 13.08 -4.72 -14.00
N ASN A 248 12.87 -6.03 -13.87
CA ASN A 248 11.54 -6.63 -13.99
C ASN A 248 10.81 -6.64 -12.63
N CYS A 249 9.49 -6.52 -12.66
CA CYS A 249 8.68 -6.77 -11.47
C CYS A 249 8.55 -8.29 -11.21
N VAL A 250 8.20 -8.68 -9.99
CA VAL A 250 8.07 -10.09 -9.62
C VAL A 250 6.96 -10.76 -10.45
N LEU A 251 5.84 -10.05 -10.66
CA LEU A 251 4.72 -10.57 -11.43
C LEU A 251 5.09 -10.90 -12.87
N ASP A 252 5.92 -10.08 -13.53
CA ASP A 252 6.37 -10.35 -14.90
C ASP A 252 7.19 -11.64 -14.99
N ILE A 253 8.05 -11.89 -14.00
CA ILE A 253 8.84 -13.11 -13.93
C ILE A 253 7.92 -14.31 -13.73
N LEU A 254 6.94 -14.21 -12.83
CA LEU A 254 5.93 -15.26 -12.60
C LEU A 254 5.09 -15.55 -13.85
N ASN A 255 4.69 -14.52 -14.60
CA ASN A 255 3.95 -14.68 -15.85
C ASN A 255 4.80 -15.35 -16.93
N ARG A 256 6.11 -15.08 -16.98
CA ARG A 256 7.03 -15.77 -17.90
C ARG A 256 7.19 -17.24 -17.54
N LEU A 257 7.32 -17.57 -16.26
CA LEU A 257 7.39 -18.95 -15.76
C LEU A 257 6.17 -19.78 -16.14
N ALA A 258 4.98 -19.17 -16.26
CA ALA A 258 3.78 -19.85 -16.74
C ALA A 258 3.92 -20.39 -18.18
N ASN A 259 4.85 -19.85 -18.97
CA ASN A 259 5.13 -20.29 -20.35
C ASN A 259 6.24 -21.35 -20.45
N PHE A 260 6.71 -21.87 -19.31
CA PHE A 260 7.70 -22.94 -19.27
C PHE A 260 7.15 -24.23 -19.90
N ASP A 261 7.89 -24.78 -20.86
CA ASP A 261 7.48 -25.93 -21.63
C ASP A 261 8.55 -27.04 -21.55
N GLU A 262 8.24 -28.08 -20.79
CA GLU A 262 9.14 -29.23 -20.58
C GLU A 262 9.37 -30.01 -21.88
N ASP A 263 8.45 -29.97 -22.85
CA ASP A 263 8.62 -30.64 -24.14
C ASP A 263 9.73 -29.96 -24.96
N LYS A 264 9.98 -28.66 -24.75
CA LYS A 264 11.09 -27.94 -25.39
C LYS A 264 12.46 -28.24 -24.78
N MET A 265 12.48 -28.95 -23.64
CA MET A 265 13.69 -29.54 -23.09
C MET A 265 14.09 -30.84 -23.80
N ALA A 266 13.19 -31.42 -24.60
CA ALA A 266 13.33 -32.73 -25.24
C ALA A 266 14.06 -32.70 -26.60
N ASP A 267 14.52 -31.54 -27.08
CA ASP A 267 15.57 -31.43 -28.12
C ASP A 267 16.91 -31.96 -27.55
N ARG A 268 16.93 -33.27 -27.28
CA ARG A 268 18.02 -34.03 -26.69
C ARG A 268 18.71 -34.81 -27.78
N ASP A 269 20.01 -35.00 -27.60
CA ASP A 269 20.76 -35.93 -28.41
C ASP A 269 20.13 -37.34 -28.28
N PRO A 270 19.68 -37.98 -29.37
CA PRO A 270 19.11 -39.33 -29.34
C PRO A 270 20.06 -40.38 -28.74
N TRP A 271 21.36 -40.09 -28.69
CA TRP A 271 22.40 -40.99 -28.21
C TRP A 271 22.60 -40.98 -26.69
N VAL A 272 21.88 -40.12 -25.94
CA VAL A 272 21.97 -40.05 -24.47
C VAL A 272 20.69 -40.59 -23.83
N PRO A 273 20.69 -41.84 -23.32
CA PRO A 273 19.53 -42.41 -22.65
C PRO A 273 19.18 -41.65 -21.37
N THR A 274 17.90 -41.34 -21.17
CA THR A 274 17.42 -40.81 -19.90
C THR A 274 17.50 -41.88 -18.82
N CYS A 275 18.17 -41.58 -17.70
CA CYS A 275 18.08 -42.43 -16.52
C CYS A 275 16.94 -41.97 -15.60
N GLU A 276 16.42 -42.89 -14.80
CA GLU A 276 15.32 -42.65 -13.87
C GLU A 276 15.65 -41.55 -12.85
N ALA A 277 16.91 -41.51 -12.37
CA ALA A 277 17.39 -40.49 -11.45
C ALA A 277 17.39 -39.06 -12.04
N CYS A 278 17.49 -38.95 -13.37
CA CYS A 278 17.54 -37.70 -14.10
C CYS A 278 16.16 -37.40 -14.79
N SER A 279 15.14 -38.24 -14.54
CA SER A 279 13.74 -38.11 -15.01
C SER A 279 12.86 -37.31 -14.03
N HIS A 280 13.26 -36.09 -13.73
CA HIS A 280 12.51 -35.18 -12.86
C HIS A 280 11.54 -34.32 -13.68
N SER A 281 10.28 -34.15 -13.22
CA SER A 281 9.36 -33.18 -13.83
C SER A 281 9.74 -31.73 -13.47
N TRP A 282 10.44 -31.08 -14.38
CA TRP A 282 10.83 -29.68 -14.29
C TRP A 282 9.62 -28.75 -14.34
N LYS A 283 8.57 -29.14 -15.08
CA LYS A 283 7.30 -28.40 -15.12
C LYS A 283 6.66 -28.31 -13.74
N ARG A 284 6.68 -29.41 -12.97
CA ARG A 284 6.15 -29.44 -11.60
C ARG A 284 6.98 -28.55 -10.67
N LEU A 285 8.30 -28.57 -10.78
CA LEU A 285 9.22 -27.71 -10.02
C LEU A 285 8.91 -26.23 -10.30
N VAL A 286 8.90 -25.83 -11.57
CA VAL A 286 8.62 -24.44 -11.99
C VAL A 286 7.23 -24.00 -11.52
N GLY A 287 6.21 -24.84 -11.70
CA GLY A 287 4.85 -24.56 -11.24
C GLY A 287 4.72 -24.51 -9.70
N HIS A 288 5.57 -25.21 -8.96
CA HIS A 288 5.66 -25.08 -7.51
C HIS A 288 6.31 -23.75 -7.12
N ALA A 289 7.46 -23.41 -7.71
CA ALA A 289 8.15 -22.14 -7.46
C ALA A 289 7.25 -20.93 -7.75
N GLN A 290 6.51 -20.96 -8.86
CA GLN A 290 5.55 -19.92 -9.23
C GLN A 290 4.47 -19.75 -8.15
N ARG A 291 3.79 -20.84 -7.76
CA ARG A 291 2.70 -20.80 -6.76
C ARG A 291 3.20 -20.41 -5.36
N HIS A 292 4.38 -20.89 -4.98
CA HIS A 292 4.99 -20.55 -3.70
C HIS A 292 5.22 -19.03 -3.63
N VAL A 293 5.90 -18.46 -4.63
CA VAL A 293 6.24 -17.04 -4.63
C VAL A 293 4.99 -16.17 -4.74
N GLN A 294 4.02 -16.55 -5.58
CA GLN A 294 2.78 -15.79 -5.77
C GLN A 294 1.94 -15.65 -4.48
N ASN A 295 2.02 -16.65 -3.61
CA ASN A 295 1.24 -16.72 -2.37
C ASN A 295 2.07 -16.44 -1.11
N TYR A 296 3.35 -16.06 -1.26
CA TYR A 296 4.25 -15.93 -0.11
C TYR A 296 3.90 -14.72 0.77
N PHE A 297 3.64 -13.57 0.16
CA PHE A 297 3.40 -12.31 0.87
C PHE A 297 2.00 -11.77 0.56
N ASP A 298 1.25 -11.38 1.61
CA ASP A 298 -0.11 -10.89 1.48
C ASP A 298 -0.24 -9.38 1.50
N GLY A 299 0.86 -8.64 1.67
CA GLY A 299 0.83 -7.21 1.96
C GLY A 299 1.20 -6.94 3.41
N LEU A 300 1.41 -5.69 3.77
CA LEU A 300 1.67 -5.29 5.15
C LEU A 300 0.35 -5.24 5.95
N CYS A 301 0.43 -5.52 7.24
CA CYS A 301 -0.68 -5.51 8.18
C CYS A 301 -0.55 -4.35 9.16
N LEU A 302 -1.52 -3.42 9.11
CA LEU A 302 -1.55 -2.25 10.01
C LEU A 302 -1.62 -2.65 11.49
N ASP A 303 -2.28 -3.77 11.81
CA ASP A 303 -2.42 -4.22 13.19
C ASP A 303 -1.10 -4.80 13.71
N CYS A 304 -0.37 -5.58 12.90
CA CYS A 304 1.00 -6.01 13.22
C CYS A 304 1.98 -4.83 13.35
N MET A 305 1.83 -3.80 12.50
CA MET A 305 2.67 -2.59 12.59
C MET A 305 2.48 -1.83 13.92
N LYS A 306 1.26 -1.85 14.45
CA LYS A 306 0.89 -1.20 15.72
C LYS A 306 1.23 -2.04 16.94
N ASN A 307 0.94 -3.34 16.88
CA ASN A 307 1.15 -4.32 17.94
C ASN A 307 2.60 -4.78 17.93
N GLN A 308 3.49 -3.86 18.28
CA GLN A 308 4.91 -4.16 18.33
C GLN A 308 5.23 -5.01 19.57
N PRO A 309 5.94 -6.12 19.37
CA PRO A 309 6.47 -6.91 20.45
C PRO A 309 7.43 -6.10 21.34
N ASN A 310 7.24 -6.12 22.67
CA ASN A 310 8.20 -5.55 23.64
C ASN A 310 9.45 -6.45 23.77
N GLU A 311 10.48 -6.01 24.51
CA GLU A 311 11.74 -6.77 24.67
C GLU A 311 11.54 -8.20 25.21
N ASN A 312 10.44 -8.44 25.94
CA ASN A 312 10.09 -9.72 26.54
C ASN A 312 9.02 -10.50 25.76
N SER A 313 8.70 -10.06 24.54
CA SER A 313 7.64 -10.67 23.74
C SER A 313 8.09 -11.98 23.11
N GLU A 314 7.11 -12.86 22.90
CA GLU A 314 7.25 -14.10 22.14
C GLU A 314 7.77 -13.92 20.71
N TYR A 315 7.85 -12.69 20.19
CA TYR A 315 8.48 -12.42 18.89
C TYR A 315 9.93 -12.89 18.84
N TRP A 316 10.64 -12.83 19.98
CA TRP A 316 12.02 -13.31 20.13
C TRP A 316 12.10 -14.75 20.63
N ALA A 317 10.97 -15.42 20.90
CA ALA A 317 10.96 -16.80 21.34
C ALA A 317 11.20 -17.73 20.14
N PHE A 318 12.47 -17.84 19.72
CA PHE A 318 12.95 -18.70 18.64
C PHE A 318 12.66 -20.22 18.84
N GLY A 319 11.94 -20.60 19.91
CA GLY A 319 11.62 -21.98 20.26
C GLY A 319 10.13 -22.30 20.37
N THR A 320 9.22 -21.33 20.22
CA THR A 320 7.78 -21.58 20.31
C THR A 320 7.15 -21.45 18.93
N PRO A 321 6.65 -22.54 18.32
CA PRO A 321 5.92 -22.45 17.07
C PRO A 321 4.71 -21.53 17.23
N ARG A 322 4.64 -20.46 16.44
CA ARG A 322 3.38 -19.71 16.28
C ARG A 322 2.51 -20.45 15.28
N TYR A 323 1.38 -20.96 15.77
CA TYR A 323 0.39 -21.61 14.91
C TYR A 323 -0.51 -20.59 14.19
N GLU A 324 -0.63 -19.37 14.72
CA GLU A 324 -1.43 -18.28 14.15
C GLU A 324 -0.65 -16.96 14.17
N TYR A 325 -0.58 -16.29 13.01
CA TYR A 325 0.15 -15.02 12.83
C TYR A 325 -0.78 -13.80 12.75
N ASP A 326 -2.06 -14.02 12.46
CA ASP A 326 -3.10 -13.03 12.21
C ASP A 326 -4.24 -13.04 13.24
N GLY A 327 -4.17 -13.86 14.30
CA GLY A 327 -5.27 -14.08 15.26
C GLY A 327 -5.78 -12.84 16.01
N THR A 328 -5.04 -11.73 16.02
CA THR A 328 -5.47 -10.43 16.59
C THR A 328 -5.65 -9.33 15.54
N CYS A 329 -5.54 -9.66 14.26
CA CYS A 329 -5.57 -8.71 13.15
C CYS A 329 -6.96 -8.67 12.51
N ARG A 330 -7.31 -7.51 11.93
CA ARG A 330 -8.56 -7.29 11.18
C ARG A 330 -8.57 -7.99 9.81
N ILE A 331 -7.43 -8.52 9.39
CA ILE A 331 -7.19 -9.12 8.08
C ILE A 331 -6.42 -10.42 8.26
N SER A 332 -6.69 -11.40 7.40
CA SER A 332 -5.95 -12.66 7.42
C SER A 332 -4.63 -12.53 6.68
N HIS A 333 -3.59 -13.17 7.21
CA HIS A 333 -2.26 -13.21 6.59
C HIS A 333 -1.33 -14.27 7.22
N GLY A 334 -0.35 -14.71 6.44
CA GLY A 334 0.69 -15.62 6.92
C GLY A 334 1.84 -14.97 7.70
N GLU A 335 2.81 -15.81 8.05
CA GLU A 335 4.09 -15.43 8.67
C GLU A 335 4.83 -14.31 7.92
N PRO A 336 4.96 -14.32 6.58
CA PRO A 336 5.77 -13.31 5.91
C PRO A 336 5.19 -11.91 6.07
N THR A 337 3.86 -11.77 6.00
CA THR A 337 3.18 -10.51 6.29
C THR A 337 3.44 -10.03 7.69
N TRP A 338 3.31 -10.92 8.69
CA TRP A 338 3.59 -10.59 10.09
C TRP A 338 5.04 -10.11 10.27
N TYR A 339 6.00 -10.82 9.69
CA TYR A 339 7.43 -10.51 9.77
C TYR A 339 7.76 -9.15 9.14
N PHE A 340 7.34 -8.89 7.90
CA PHE A 340 7.63 -7.62 7.21
C PHE A 340 6.82 -6.45 7.77
N SER A 341 5.71 -6.71 8.47
CA SER A 341 4.94 -5.66 9.16
C SER A 341 5.59 -5.20 10.46
N PHE A 342 6.67 -5.86 10.91
CA PHE A 342 7.44 -5.42 12.06
C PHE A 342 8.26 -4.17 11.73
N MET A 343 8.00 -3.06 12.45
CA MET A 343 8.62 -1.76 12.16
C MET A 343 9.87 -1.45 13.03
N GLY A 344 10.51 -2.48 13.62
CA GLY A 344 11.71 -2.32 14.44
C GLY A 344 11.44 -1.82 15.87
N ARG A 345 12.51 -1.68 16.68
CA ARG A 345 12.45 -1.13 18.05
C ARG A 345 12.10 0.37 18.00
N ARG A 346 11.19 0.85 18.86
CA ARG A 346 10.92 2.30 19.05
C ARG A 346 12.08 3.04 19.73
N ASP A 347 13.05 2.31 20.28
CA ASP A 347 14.15 2.87 21.06
C ASP A 347 15.28 3.33 20.14
N ARG A 348 15.06 4.45 19.44
CA ARG A 348 16.07 5.44 19.00
C ARG A 348 15.53 6.50 18.05
N SER A 349 14.28 6.41 17.63
CA SER A 349 13.63 7.48 16.88
C SER A 349 12.33 7.81 17.58
N GLN A 350 12.40 8.79 18.48
CA GLN A 350 11.26 9.68 18.68
C GLN A 350 10.85 10.13 17.27
N CYS A 351 9.78 9.56 16.71
CA CYS A 351 8.88 10.37 15.93
C CYS A 351 8.46 11.50 16.87
N ARG A 352 9.24 12.58 16.89
CA ARG A 352 8.76 13.89 17.27
C ARG A 352 7.68 14.22 16.24
N MET A 353 6.47 13.71 16.45
CA MET A 353 5.31 14.55 16.19
C MET A 353 5.48 15.69 17.18
N GLN A 354 6.07 16.78 16.72
CA GLN A 354 6.31 17.95 17.56
C GLN A 354 4.95 18.44 18.08
N PRO A 355 4.80 18.61 19.40
CA PRO A 355 3.83 19.51 19.96
C PRO A 355 4.55 20.81 20.34
N GLU A 356 4.29 21.90 19.63
CA GLU A 356 4.22 23.26 20.21
C GLU A 356 3.08 24.03 19.53
#